data_AF-F6H971-F1
#
_entry.id   AF-F6H971-F1
#
_cell.length_a   1.000
_cell.length_b   1.000
_cell.length_c   1.000
_cell.angle_alpha   90.00
_cell.angle_beta   90.00
_cell.angle_gamma   90.00
#
_symmetry.space_group_name_H-M   'P 1'
#
loop_
_entity.id
_entity.type
_entity.pdbx_description
1 polymer ?
#
loop_
_entity_poly.entity_id
_entity_poly.type
_entity_poly.pdbx_seq_one_letter_code
_entity_poly.pdbx_strand_id
1 'polypeptide(L)'
;MKATGRRHPKDSIRPPPPPPPSVDHHSQFNRNSDTSFTNSRPSSLGINRSSASDAHTNRSYQLSAIRTINFFLASHSSPLPLKPPFPSAKDISETLKFLISQLDFPTTKLEDDLPILLKHLNCPIKLNKSALKAPGTPHAWPSLLGVMHWLVQIALYNDHLVSNLECFDNTFVYALDSYLHYIRGDDDGMEAVDREFMGKLERERDAVAEGVKALEKEVAGREGRLEELRSGPSAKEVVEKERGCWRMM
;
A
#
# COMPACT_ATOMS: atom_id res chain seq x y z
N MET A 1 -65.04 5.52 -28.80
CA MET A 1 -65.00 6.27 -30.08
C MET A 1 -63.71 7.08 -30.12
N LYS A 2 -63.09 7.15 -31.31
CA LYS A 2 -61.73 7.62 -31.59
C LYS A 2 -61.52 9.11 -31.31
N ALA A 3 -60.33 9.47 -30.82
CA ALA A 3 -59.77 10.82 -30.96
C ALA A 3 -58.39 10.72 -31.65
N THR A 4 -58.35 11.21 -32.90
CA THR A 4 -57.40 12.20 -33.48
C THR A 4 -55.92 12.11 -33.04
N GLY A 5 -54.89 12.03 -33.89
CA GLY A 5 -54.69 12.67 -35.18
C GLY A 5 -53.27 13.28 -35.16
N ARG A 6 -52.40 12.85 -36.08
CA ARG A 6 -50.97 13.23 -36.20
C ARG A 6 -50.75 14.74 -36.30
N ARG A 7 -49.68 15.26 -35.66
CA ARG A 7 -48.90 16.40 -36.15
C ARG A 7 -47.41 16.25 -35.85
N HIS A 8 -46.63 16.19 -36.92
CA HIS A 8 -45.17 16.27 -36.98
C HIS A 8 -44.77 17.76 -37.16
N PRO A 9 -43.83 18.30 -36.40
CA PRO A 9 -43.16 19.56 -36.73
C PRO A 9 -41.83 19.34 -37.45
N LYS A 10 -41.56 20.21 -38.41
CA LYS A 10 -40.58 20.11 -39.51
C LYS A 10 -39.13 20.35 -39.10
N ASP A 11 -38.24 19.85 -39.95
CA ASP A 11 -36.80 20.05 -40.03
C ASP A 11 -36.38 21.52 -39.94
N SER A 12 -35.36 21.81 -39.12
CA SER A 12 -34.62 23.06 -39.14
C SER A 12 -33.24 22.81 -39.72
N ILE A 13 -33.05 23.28 -40.95
CA ILE A 13 -31.80 23.27 -41.71
C ILE A 13 -30.85 24.31 -41.11
N ARG A 14 -29.74 23.85 -40.51
CA ARG A 14 -28.52 24.66 -40.37
C ARG A 14 -27.29 23.73 -40.36
N PRO A 15 -26.34 23.84 -41.30
CA PRO A 15 -25.13 23.03 -41.28
C PRO A 15 -24.12 23.55 -40.23
N PRO A 16 -23.30 22.68 -39.63
CA PRO A 16 -22.25 23.08 -38.68
C PRO A 16 -21.04 23.73 -39.39
N PRO A 17 -20.29 24.62 -38.71
CA PRO A 17 -19.13 25.33 -39.29
C PRO A 17 -17.91 24.41 -39.50
N PRO A 18 -17.01 24.74 -40.45
CA PRO A 18 -15.80 23.96 -40.72
C PRO A 18 -14.69 24.19 -39.68
N PRO A 19 -13.78 23.22 -39.47
CA PRO A 19 -12.63 23.34 -38.56
C PRO A 19 -11.51 24.23 -39.14
N PRO A 20 -10.67 24.85 -38.28
CA PRO A 20 -9.58 25.75 -38.69
C PRO A 20 -8.37 25.01 -39.31
N PRO A 21 -7.56 25.69 -40.16
CA PRO A 21 -6.47 25.05 -40.92
C PRO A 21 -5.24 24.72 -40.06
N SER A 22 -4.65 23.55 -40.34
CA SER A 22 -3.41 23.03 -39.76
C SER A 22 -2.19 23.89 -40.09
N VAL A 23 -1.33 24.09 -39.09
CA VAL A 23 -0.03 24.73 -39.25
C VAL A 23 1.04 23.64 -39.31
N ASP A 24 1.70 23.52 -40.46
CA ASP A 24 2.84 22.63 -40.67
C ASP A 24 4.11 23.21 -40.00
N HIS A 25 4.76 22.41 -39.15
CA HIS A 25 6.18 22.60 -38.85
C HIS A 25 6.98 21.37 -39.23
N HIS A 26 7.85 21.58 -40.21
CA HIS A 26 8.88 20.66 -40.66
C HIS A 26 9.89 20.38 -39.54
N SER A 27 10.17 19.10 -39.30
CA SER A 27 11.51 18.65 -38.93
C SER A 27 11.78 17.29 -39.56
N GLN A 28 12.62 17.32 -40.59
CA GLN A 28 13.25 16.15 -41.18
C GLN A 28 14.34 15.67 -40.22
N PHE A 29 14.43 14.36 -39.95
CA PHE A 29 15.53 13.49 -40.40
C PHE A 29 15.57 12.16 -39.62
N ASN A 30 15.32 11.08 -40.39
CA ASN A 30 16.19 9.90 -40.49
C ASN A 30 16.12 8.80 -39.40
N ARG A 31 15.44 7.68 -39.69
CA ARG A 31 16.09 6.38 -39.91
C ARG A 31 15.12 5.31 -40.40
N ASN A 32 15.47 4.73 -41.53
CA ASN A 32 14.77 3.66 -42.24
C ASN A 32 14.90 2.33 -41.49
N SER A 33 13.87 1.49 -41.55
CA SER A 33 13.98 0.04 -41.84
C SER A 33 12.59 -0.61 -41.92
N ASP A 34 12.38 -1.30 -43.03
CA ASP A 34 11.18 -1.98 -43.49
C ASP A 34 10.71 -3.11 -42.56
N THR A 35 9.38 -3.26 -42.43
CA THR A 35 8.69 -4.54 -42.65
C THR A 35 7.19 -4.27 -42.81
N SER A 36 6.65 -4.68 -43.95
CA SER A 36 5.25 -4.58 -44.34
C SER A 36 4.47 -5.84 -43.96
N PHE A 37 3.13 -5.74 -44.09
CA PHE A 37 2.10 -6.78 -44.01
C PHE A 37 1.54 -7.08 -42.61
N THR A 38 0.50 -6.38 -42.18
CA THR A 38 -0.89 -6.75 -42.50
C THR A 38 -1.84 -5.59 -42.22
N ASN A 39 -2.80 -5.44 -43.14
CA ASN A 39 -3.89 -4.47 -43.14
C ASN A 39 -4.96 -4.87 -42.11
N SER A 40 -5.30 -3.99 -41.17
CA SER A 40 -6.69 -3.75 -40.71
C SER A 40 -6.77 -2.54 -39.79
N ARG A 41 -7.58 -1.57 -40.21
CA ARG A 41 -8.01 -0.34 -39.53
C ARG A 41 -8.18 -0.47 -38.01
N PRO A 42 -7.60 0.42 -37.19
CA PRO A 42 -8.16 0.72 -35.88
C PRO A 42 -9.25 1.78 -36.07
N SER A 43 -10.51 1.35 -36.03
CA SER A 43 -11.64 2.27 -35.90
C SER A 43 -11.62 2.90 -34.51
N SER A 44 -11.43 4.21 -34.47
CA SER A 44 -12.20 5.18 -33.67
C SER A 44 -12.71 4.70 -32.29
N LEU A 45 -12.08 5.23 -31.24
CA LEU A 45 -12.72 5.82 -30.05
C LEU A 45 -14.21 5.47 -29.86
N GLY A 46 -14.46 4.34 -29.22
CA GLY A 46 -15.49 4.25 -28.20
C GLY A 46 -14.75 4.01 -26.89
N ILE A 47 -14.75 4.98 -25.97
CA ILE A 47 -14.46 4.71 -24.56
C ILE A 47 -15.62 3.82 -24.08
N ASN A 48 -15.54 2.52 -24.41
CA ASN A 48 -16.23 1.52 -23.65
C ASN A 48 -15.55 1.59 -22.29
N ARG A 49 -16.27 2.10 -21.30
CA ARG A 49 -16.07 1.68 -19.92
C ARG A 49 -16.22 0.16 -19.95
N SER A 50 -15.12 -0.55 -20.16
CA SER A 50 -15.03 -1.98 -19.92
C SER A 50 -15.55 -2.14 -18.50
N SER A 51 -16.76 -2.68 -18.39
CA SER A 51 -17.41 -2.86 -17.11
C SER A 51 -16.45 -3.66 -16.23
N ALA A 52 -16.29 -3.26 -14.97
CA ALA A 52 -15.44 -3.98 -14.01
C ALA A 52 -15.75 -5.50 -13.98
N SER A 53 -16.93 -5.92 -14.44
CA SER A 53 -17.32 -7.32 -14.66
C SER A 53 -16.41 -8.10 -15.62
N ASP A 54 -15.80 -7.48 -16.63
CA ASP A 54 -14.99 -8.19 -17.63
C ASP A 54 -13.57 -8.49 -17.12
N ALA A 55 -13.05 -7.69 -16.20
CA ALA A 55 -11.74 -7.93 -15.58
C ALA A 55 -11.74 -9.16 -14.65
N HIS A 56 -12.85 -9.39 -13.92
CA HIS A 56 -12.97 -10.52 -12.97
C HIS A 56 -13.20 -11.88 -13.64
N THR A 57 -13.51 -11.89 -14.94
CA THR A 57 -13.68 -13.13 -15.72
C THR A 57 -12.34 -13.69 -16.23
N ASN A 58 -11.25 -12.91 -16.14
CA ASN A 58 -9.94 -13.35 -16.59
C ASN A 58 -9.41 -14.53 -15.75
N ARG A 59 -9.15 -15.66 -16.40
CA ARG A 59 -8.69 -16.91 -15.77
C ARG A 59 -7.39 -16.72 -14.99
N SER A 60 -6.44 -15.93 -15.48
CA SER A 60 -5.16 -15.70 -14.80
C SER A 60 -5.35 -14.90 -13.51
N TYR A 61 -6.21 -13.87 -13.54
CA TYR A 61 -6.61 -13.12 -12.36
C TYR A 61 -7.28 -14.03 -11.33
N GLN A 62 -8.25 -14.85 -11.74
CA GLN A 62 -8.95 -15.75 -10.82
C GLN A 62 -7.98 -16.72 -10.12
N LEU A 63 -7.04 -17.31 -10.86
CA LEU A 63 -6.02 -18.19 -10.27
C LEU A 63 -5.09 -17.45 -9.31
N SER A 64 -4.67 -16.23 -9.66
CA SER A 64 -3.86 -15.38 -8.79
C SER A 64 -4.61 -15.02 -7.50
N ALA A 65 -5.86 -14.58 -7.63
CA ALA A 65 -6.72 -14.22 -6.51
C ALA A 65 -6.95 -15.40 -5.55
N ILE A 66 -7.22 -16.61 -6.08
CA ILE A 66 -7.35 -17.83 -5.27
C ILE A 66 -6.05 -18.12 -4.50
N ARG A 67 -4.89 -17.95 -5.12
CA ARG A 67 -3.59 -18.14 -4.44
C ARG A 67 -3.42 -17.16 -3.29
N THR A 68 -3.70 -15.88 -3.52
CA THR A 68 -3.61 -14.84 -2.48
C THR A 68 -4.56 -15.13 -1.32
N ILE A 69 -5.82 -15.49 -1.61
CA ILE A 69 -6.80 -15.84 -0.57
C ILE A 69 -6.32 -17.06 0.22
N ASN A 70 -5.91 -18.14 -0.45
CA ASN A 70 -5.45 -19.35 0.24
C ASN A 70 -4.19 -19.10 1.08
N PHE A 71 -3.28 -18.24 0.62
CA PHE A 71 -2.12 -17.81 1.42
C PHE A 71 -2.55 -17.09 2.70
N PHE A 72 -3.48 -16.14 2.59
CA PHE A 72 -4.02 -15.42 3.75
C PHE A 72 -4.77 -16.34 4.73
N LEU A 73 -5.57 -17.28 4.21
CA LEU A 73 -6.26 -18.27 5.06
C LEU A 73 -5.28 -19.18 5.80
N ALA A 74 -4.21 -19.60 5.12
CA ALA A 74 -3.15 -20.40 5.72
C ALA A 74 -2.36 -19.63 6.78
N SER A 75 -2.04 -18.35 6.56
CA SER A 75 -1.33 -17.52 7.55
C SER A 75 -2.14 -17.31 8.83
N HIS A 76 -3.47 -17.36 8.73
CA HIS A 76 -4.38 -17.26 9.88
C HIS A 76 -4.91 -18.62 10.36
N SER A 77 -4.22 -19.72 10.02
CA SER A 77 -4.53 -21.09 10.49
C SER A 77 -5.94 -21.59 10.15
N SER A 78 -6.56 -21.08 9.09
CA SER A 78 -7.89 -21.52 8.65
C SER A 78 -7.77 -22.69 7.65
N PRO A 79 -8.36 -23.87 7.94
CA PRO A 79 -8.26 -25.05 7.06
C PRO A 79 -9.27 -25.02 5.89
N LEU A 80 -9.49 -23.85 5.27
CA LEU A 80 -10.50 -23.62 4.23
C LEU A 80 -9.89 -23.31 2.84
N PRO A 81 -9.12 -24.21 2.21
CA PRO A 81 -8.53 -23.93 0.91
C PRO A 81 -9.60 -23.91 -0.19
N LEU A 82 -9.72 -22.77 -0.89
CA LEU A 82 -10.54 -22.65 -2.07
C LEU A 82 -9.89 -23.41 -3.23
N LYS A 83 -10.54 -24.48 -3.70
CA LYS A 83 -10.07 -25.33 -4.80
C LYS A 83 -10.67 -24.88 -6.15
N PRO A 84 -9.87 -24.70 -7.20
CA PRO A 84 -10.37 -24.48 -8.57
C PRO A 84 -11.09 -25.72 -9.13
N PRO A 85 -11.99 -25.60 -10.14
CA PRO A 85 -12.39 -24.38 -10.83
C PRO A 85 -13.47 -23.58 -10.09
N PHE A 86 -14.29 -24.24 -9.28
CA PHE A 86 -15.35 -23.66 -8.47
C PHE A 86 -15.37 -24.36 -7.10
N PRO A 87 -15.08 -23.66 -6.00
CA PRO A 87 -15.18 -24.22 -4.66
C PRO A 87 -16.65 -24.45 -4.27
N SER A 88 -16.88 -25.26 -3.22
CA SER A 88 -18.24 -25.56 -2.80
C SER A 88 -18.92 -24.33 -2.21
N ALA A 89 -20.25 -24.24 -2.33
CA ALA A 89 -21.00 -23.12 -1.76
C ALA A 89 -20.78 -22.96 -0.24
N LYS A 90 -20.52 -24.08 0.44
CA LYS A 90 -20.19 -24.13 1.86
C LYS A 90 -18.82 -23.48 2.11
N ASP A 91 -17.79 -23.92 1.40
CA ASP A 91 -16.43 -23.39 1.55
C ASP A 91 -16.40 -21.88 1.30
N ILE A 92 -17.10 -21.41 0.26
CA ILE A 92 -17.16 -19.98 -0.07
C ILE A 92 -17.84 -19.18 1.05
N SER A 93 -18.95 -19.68 1.58
CA SER A 93 -19.67 -19.01 2.66
C SER A 93 -18.87 -18.98 3.96
N GLU A 94 -18.14 -20.06 4.26
CA GLU A 94 -17.25 -20.15 5.42
C GLU A 94 -16.04 -19.23 5.27
N THR A 95 -15.42 -19.18 4.09
CA THR A 95 -14.34 -18.23 3.79
C THR A 95 -14.83 -16.79 3.94
N LEU A 96 -16.01 -16.43 3.42
CA LEU A 96 -16.56 -15.08 3.59
C LEU A 96 -16.80 -14.73 5.06
N LYS A 97 -17.41 -15.62 5.83
CA LYS A 97 -17.61 -15.40 7.28
C LYS A 97 -16.29 -15.19 8.00
N PHE A 98 -15.29 -16.00 7.68
CA PHE A 98 -13.95 -15.87 8.23
C PHE A 98 -13.31 -14.53 7.87
N LEU A 99 -13.34 -14.12 6.60
CA LEU A 99 -12.77 -12.82 6.19
C LEU A 99 -13.46 -11.65 6.88
N ILE A 100 -14.77 -11.74 7.11
CA ILE A 100 -15.51 -10.68 7.81
C ILE A 100 -15.16 -10.65 9.30
N SER A 101 -14.96 -11.82 9.94
CA SER A 101 -14.52 -11.87 11.34
C SER A 101 -13.11 -11.31 11.51
N GLN A 102 -12.21 -11.51 10.55
CA GLN A 102 -10.86 -10.91 10.58
C GLN A 102 -10.86 -9.38 10.44
N LEU A 103 -11.98 -8.81 9.98
CA LEU A 103 -12.16 -7.36 9.88
C LEU A 103 -12.95 -6.80 11.08
N ASP A 104 -13.15 -7.59 12.14
CA ASP A 104 -13.88 -7.23 13.37
C ASP A 104 -15.35 -6.81 13.14
N PHE A 105 -15.98 -7.29 12.07
CA PHE A 105 -17.41 -7.04 11.82
C PHE A 105 -18.27 -8.20 12.33
N PRO A 106 -19.22 -7.96 13.25
CA PRO A 106 -20.15 -8.99 13.69
C PRO A 106 -21.10 -9.36 12.54
N THR A 107 -21.18 -10.64 12.18
CA THR A 107 -22.13 -11.13 11.17
C THR A 107 -23.11 -12.13 11.78
N THR A 108 -24.40 -11.86 11.61
CA THR A 108 -25.47 -12.77 12.03
C THR A 108 -26.10 -13.47 10.83
N LYS A 109 -26.22 -12.77 9.69
CA LYS A 109 -26.75 -13.27 8.43
C LYS A 109 -25.91 -12.74 7.28
N LEU A 110 -25.02 -13.58 6.77
CA LEU A 110 -24.09 -13.21 5.69
C LEU A 110 -24.79 -12.57 4.48
N GLU A 111 -25.96 -13.06 4.06
CA GLU A 111 -26.67 -12.53 2.88
C GLU A 111 -27.18 -11.10 3.05
N ASP A 112 -27.52 -10.70 4.28
CA ASP A 112 -28.07 -9.38 4.61
C ASP A 112 -26.95 -8.41 5.02
N ASP A 113 -25.97 -8.90 5.78
CA ASP A 113 -24.90 -8.10 6.37
C ASP A 113 -23.79 -7.77 5.35
N LEU A 114 -23.44 -8.70 4.45
CA LEU A 114 -22.35 -8.51 3.50
C LEU A 114 -22.58 -7.31 2.56
N PRO A 115 -23.77 -7.10 1.95
CA PRO A 115 -24.01 -5.92 1.13
C PRO A 115 -23.85 -4.59 1.89
N ILE A 116 -24.23 -4.56 3.18
CA ILE A 116 -24.10 -3.37 4.03
C ILE A 116 -22.63 -3.09 4.29
N LEU A 117 -21.86 -4.14 4.65
CA LEU A 117 -20.43 -4.07 4.86
C LEU A 117 -19.68 -3.58 3.60
N LEU A 118 -19.98 -4.17 2.44
CA LEU A 118 -19.35 -3.77 1.18
C LEU A 118 -19.65 -2.31 0.84
N LYS A 119 -20.84 -1.80 1.16
CA LYS A 119 -21.17 -0.39 0.99
C LYS A 119 -20.39 0.50 1.97
N HIS A 120 -20.28 0.10 3.24
CA HIS A 120 -19.53 0.83 4.26
C HIS A 120 -18.04 0.94 3.92
N LEU A 121 -17.45 -0.15 3.44
CA LEU A 121 -16.06 -0.22 3.01
C LEU A 121 -15.81 0.35 1.60
N ASN A 122 -16.84 0.92 0.95
CA ASN A 122 -16.77 1.46 -0.42
C ASN A 122 -16.22 0.47 -1.46
N CYS A 123 -16.69 -0.79 -1.40
CA CYS A 123 -16.26 -1.84 -2.32
C CYS A 123 -16.55 -1.45 -3.78
N PRO A 124 -15.55 -1.50 -4.67
CA PRO A 124 -15.74 -1.18 -6.08
C PRO A 124 -16.50 -2.26 -6.86
N ILE A 125 -16.67 -3.46 -6.27
CA ILE A 125 -17.27 -4.61 -6.92
C ILE A 125 -18.75 -4.70 -6.55
N LYS A 126 -19.61 -4.68 -7.56
CA LYS A 126 -21.07 -4.85 -7.37
C LYS A 126 -21.40 -6.32 -7.16
N LEU A 127 -22.05 -6.61 -6.04
CA LEU A 127 -22.48 -7.96 -5.69
C LEU A 127 -24.02 -8.03 -5.66
N ASN A 128 -24.60 -8.99 -6.39
CA ASN A 128 -26.05 -9.19 -6.44
C ASN A 128 -26.48 -10.20 -5.36
N LYS A 129 -27.66 -10.00 -4.76
CA LYS A 129 -28.20 -10.94 -3.74
C LYS A 129 -28.30 -12.39 -4.25
N SER A 130 -28.54 -12.59 -5.54
CA SER A 130 -28.58 -13.92 -6.15
C SER A 130 -27.23 -14.65 -6.12
N ALA A 131 -26.11 -13.91 -6.12
CA ALA A 131 -24.77 -14.51 -6.03
C ALA A 131 -24.51 -15.12 -4.65
N LEU A 132 -25.14 -14.60 -3.59
CA LEU A 132 -25.01 -15.16 -2.23
C LEU A 132 -25.88 -16.39 -2.01
N LYS A 133 -27.03 -16.46 -2.69
CA LYS A 133 -27.92 -17.64 -2.67
C LYS A 133 -27.32 -18.83 -3.41
N ALA A 134 -26.49 -18.59 -4.43
CA ALA A 134 -25.88 -19.62 -5.27
C ALA A 134 -24.39 -19.32 -5.56
N PRO A 135 -23.52 -19.33 -4.52
CA PRO A 135 -22.16 -18.80 -4.60
C PRO A 135 -21.20 -19.64 -5.47
N GLY A 136 -21.52 -20.92 -5.69
CA GLY A 136 -20.72 -21.83 -6.53
C GLY A 136 -21.08 -21.82 -8.02
N THR A 137 -21.97 -20.94 -8.48
CA THR A 137 -22.38 -20.92 -9.91
C THR A 137 -21.34 -20.18 -10.77
N PRO A 138 -21.09 -20.62 -12.03
CA PRO A 138 -20.09 -20.01 -12.90
C PRO A 138 -20.26 -18.50 -13.15
N HIS A 139 -21.50 -18.00 -13.06
CA HIS A 139 -21.80 -16.57 -13.23
C HIS A 139 -21.65 -15.76 -11.94
N ALA A 140 -21.89 -16.36 -10.76
CA ALA A 140 -21.73 -15.69 -9.48
C ALA A 140 -20.28 -15.69 -8.99
N TRP A 141 -19.55 -16.76 -9.30
CA TRP A 141 -18.20 -17.01 -8.80
C TRP A 141 -17.21 -15.88 -9.08
N PRO A 142 -17.11 -15.30 -10.30
CA PRO A 142 -16.15 -14.22 -10.57
C PRO A 142 -16.33 -13.00 -9.66
N SER A 143 -17.58 -12.55 -9.47
CA SER A 143 -17.87 -11.40 -8.59
C SER A 143 -17.57 -11.72 -7.12
N LEU A 144 -17.89 -12.94 -6.69
CA LEU A 144 -17.69 -13.37 -5.31
C LEU A 144 -16.21 -13.54 -4.97
N LEU A 145 -15.45 -14.13 -5.90
CA LEU A 145 -14.00 -14.22 -5.81
C LEU A 145 -13.35 -12.84 -5.78
N GLY A 146 -13.82 -11.92 -6.61
CA GLY A 146 -13.36 -10.53 -6.59
C GLY A 146 -13.58 -9.87 -5.24
N VAL A 147 -14.77 -10.05 -4.65
CA VAL A 147 -15.08 -9.54 -3.30
C VAL A 147 -14.20 -10.17 -2.24
N MET A 148 -14.06 -11.50 -2.20
CA MET A 148 -13.17 -12.16 -1.23
C MET A 148 -11.73 -11.68 -1.36
N HIS A 149 -11.23 -11.59 -2.60
CA HIS A 149 -9.88 -11.10 -2.86
C HIS A 149 -9.70 -9.65 -2.37
N TRP A 150 -10.69 -8.79 -2.61
CA TRP A 150 -10.66 -7.40 -2.14
C TRP A 150 -10.71 -7.31 -0.61
N LEU A 151 -11.54 -8.10 0.07
CA LEU A 151 -11.56 -8.17 1.54
C LEU A 151 -10.21 -8.63 2.09
N VAL A 152 -9.56 -9.61 1.45
CA VAL A 152 -8.18 -10.02 1.81
C VAL A 152 -7.18 -8.88 1.64
N GLN A 153 -7.29 -8.05 0.60
CA GLN A 153 -6.39 -6.90 0.45
C GLN A 153 -6.56 -5.89 1.60
N ILE A 154 -7.79 -5.67 2.07
CA ILE A 154 -8.04 -4.81 3.24
C ILE A 154 -7.45 -5.44 4.49
N ALA A 155 -7.68 -6.74 4.72
CA ALA A 155 -7.16 -7.44 5.88
C ALA A 155 -5.62 -7.41 5.92
N LEU A 156 -4.96 -7.71 4.80
CA LEU A 156 -3.49 -7.60 4.67
C LEU A 156 -2.98 -6.17 4.92
N TYR A 157 -3.72 -5.16 4.47
CA TYR A 157 -3.37 -3.78 4.73
C TYR A 157 -3.50 -3.44 6.22
N ASN A 158 -4.57 -3.89 6.88
CA ASN A 158 -4.76 -3.73 8.31
C ASN A 158 -3.65 -4.45 9.11
N ASP A 159 -3.31 -5.68 8.74
CA ASP A 159 -2.21 -6.43 9.36
C ASP A 159 -0.90 -5.64 9.23
N HIS A 160 -0.61 -5.10 8.05
CA HIS A 160 0.57 -4.26 7.83
C HIS A 160 0.53 -2.94 8.62
N LEU A 161 -0.65 -2.34 8.80
CA LEU A 161 -0.81 -1.17 9.67
C LEU A 161 -0.55 -1.52 11.13
N VAL A 162 -1.01 -2.68 11.61
CA VAL A 162 -0.74 -3.15 12.98
C VAL A 162 0.73 -3.50 13.17
N SER A 163 1.37 -4.17 12.20
CA SER A 163 2.82 -4.39 12.26
C SER A 163 3.62 -3.08 12.22
N ASN A 164 3.12 -2.05 11.53
CA ASN A 164 3.70 -0.71 11.60
C ASN A 164 3.24 0.07 12.84
N LEU A 165 2.20 -0.36 13.56
CA LEU A 165 1.79 0.23 14.84
C LEU A 165 2.84 -0.09 15.92
N GLU A 166 3.60 -1.17 15.76
CA GLU A 166 4.83 -1.43 16.51
C GLU A 166 5.95 -0.38 16.22
N CYS A 167 5.73 0.52 15.23
CA CYS A 167 6.51 1.73 14.98
C CYS A 167 5.86 3.00 15.59
N PHE A 168 4.92 2.86 16.52
CA PHE A 168 4.48 4.01 17.31
C PHE A 168 5.54 4.32 18.36
N ASP A 169 5.72 5.61 18.63
CA ASP A 169 6.61 6.10 19.68
C ASP A 169 6.35 5.32 20.98
N ASN A 170 7.40 4.80 21.62
CA ASN A 170 7.30 4.08 22.90
C ASN A 170 6.45 4.86 23.94
N THR A 171 6.43 6.19 23.81
CA THR A 171 5.61 7.11 24.60
C THR A 171 4.10 6.85 24.45
N PHE A 172 3.62 6.55 23.24
CA PHE A 172 2.20 6.29 22.98
C PHE A 172 1.75 4.96 23.58
N VAL A 173 2.57 3.92 23.44
CA VAL A 173 2.31 2.60 24.03
C VAL A 173 2.26 2.71 25.56
N TYR A 174 3.25 3.38 26.16
CA TYR A 174 3.25 3.68 27.59
C TYR A 174 1.98 4.41 28.04
N ALA A 175 1.58 5.46 27.33
CA ALA A 175 0.39 6.24 27.68
C ALA A 175 -0.91 5.40 27.59
N LEU A 176 -1.01 4.53 26.58
CA LEU A 176 -2.15 3.63 26.42
C LEU A 176 -2.20 2.58 27.53
N ASP A 177 -1.10 1.89 27.80
CA ASP A 177 -1.06 0.83 28.82
C ASP A 177 -1.31 1.41 30.21
N SER A 178 -0.70 2.55 30.53
CA SER A 178 -0.95 3.29 31.78
C SER A 178 -2.43 3.64 31.93
N TYR A 179 -3.07 4.11 30.85
CA TYR A 179 -4.49 4.42 30.85
C TYR A 179 -5.36 3.16 31.02
N LEU A 180 -4.99 2.04 30.39
CA LEU A 180 -5.69 0.77 30.53
C LEU A 180 -5.64 0.21 31.95
N HIS A 181 -4.50 0.35 32.64
CA HIS A 181 -4.37 -0.01 34.05
C HIS A 181 -5.20 0.92 34.95
N TYR A 182 -5.16 2.24 34.69
CA TYR A 182 -5.98 3.23 35.41
C TYR A 182 -7.49 2.94 35.33
N ILE A 183 -8.04 2.67 34.14
CA ILE A 183 -9.48 2.39 34.00
C ILE A 183 -9.89 1.05 34.63
N ARG A 184 -8.94 0.13 34.82
CA ARG A 184 -9.16 -1.15 35.50
C ARG A 184 -8.95 -1.04 37.02
N GLY A 185 -8.38 0.06 37.52
CA GLY A 185 -7.98 0.22 38.91
C GLY A 185 -6.85 -0.73 39.32
N ASP A 186 -5.99 -1.08 38.37
CA ASP A 186 -4.85 -1.98 38.56
C ASP A 186 -3.57 -1.18 38.80
N ASP A 187 -3.44 -0.67 40.03
CA ASP A 187 -2.33 0.20 40.42
C ASP A 187 -0.97 -0.54 40.36
N ASP A 188 -0.95 -1.85 40.69
CA ASP A 188 0.25 -2.68 40.63
C ASP A 188 0.75 -2.83 39.17
N GLY A 189 -0.18 -3.04 38.23
CA GLY A 189 0.13 -3.09 36.80
C GLY A 189 0.66 -1.76 36.27
N MET A 190 0.09 -0.63 36.73
CA MET A 190 0.59 0.70 36.39
C MET A 190 2.03 0.91 36.87
N GLU A 191 2.35 0.55 38.12
CA GLU A 191 3.71 0.71 38.65
C GLU A 191 4.73 -0.18 37.90
N ALA A 192 4.30 -1.35 37.43
CA ALA A 192 5.13 -2.22 36.60
C ALA A 192 5.47 -1.58 35.25
N VAL A 193 4.47 -1.01 34.56
CA VAL A 193 4.64 -0.30 33.29
C VAL A 193 5.55 0.93 33.45
N ASP A 194 5.33 1.73 34.50
CA ASP A 194 6.17 2.89 34.83
C ASP A 194 7.64 2.49 35.02
N ARG A 195 7.88 1.42 35.78
CA ARG A 195 9.23 0.92 36.07
C ARG A 195 9.93 0.44 34.80
N GLU A 196 9.23 -0.27 33.92
CA GLU A 196 9.80 -0.74 32.66
C GLU A 196 10.16 0.43 31.73
N PHE A 197 9.22 1.37 31.55
CA PHE A 197 9.41 2.52 30.68
C PHE A 197 10.54 3.43 31.17
N MET A 198 10.53 3.78 32.46
CA MET A 198 11.60 4.59 33.07
C MET A 198 12.95 3.87 32.99
N GLY A 199 12.99 2.57 33.27
CA GLY A 199 14.21 1.79 33.13
C GLY A 199 14.76 1.77 31.71
N LYS A 200 13.89 1.77 30.67
CA LYS A 200 14.33 1.90 29.28
C LYS A 200 14.95 3.26 28.99
N LEU A 201 14.29 4.35 29.40
CA LEU A 201 14.80 5.71 29.23
C LEU A 201 16.14 5.94 29.94
N GLU A 202 16.32 5.37 31.14
CA GLU A 202 17.58 5.47 31.87
C GLU A 202 18.73 4.77 31.13
N ARG A 203 18.50 3.56 30.60
CA ARG A 203 19.50 2.85 29.80
C ARG A 203 19.88 3.61 28.53
N GLU A 204 18.89 4.18 27.84
CA GLU A 204 19.13 5.00 26.65
C GLU A 204 19.91 6.28 26.99
N ARG A 205 19.52 6.98 28.06
CA ARG A 205 20.24 8.14 28.59
C ARG A 205 21.69 7.80 28.89
N ASP A 206 21.94 6.71 29.61
CA ASP A 206 23.28 6.31 30.02
C ASP A 206 24.13 5.92 28.81
N ALA A 207 23.56 5.21 27.83
CA ALA A 207 24.23 4.87 26.57
C ALA A 207 24.62 6.14 25.78
N VAL A 208 23.71 7.12 25.68
CA VAL A 208 24.00 8.40 25.02
C VAL A 208 25.05 9.19 25.80
N ALA A 209 24.97 9.23 27.13
CA ALA A 209 25.94 9.93 27.97
C ALA A 209 27.35 9.35 27.82
N GLU A 210 27.50 8.03 27.78
CA GLU A 210 28.78 7.38 27.50
C GLU A 210 29.28 7.66 26.07
N GLY A 211 28.37 7.70 25.08
CA GLY A 211 28.70 8.10 23.71
C GLY A 211 29.22 9.53 23.61
N VAL A 212 28.59 10.47 24.33
CA VAL A 212 29.03 11.88 24.40
C VAL A 212 30.44 11.97 25.01
N LYS A 213 30.69 11.30 26.14
CA LYS A 213 32.03 11.28 26.78
C LYS A 213 33.10 10.72 25.83
N ALA A 214 32.77 9.66 25.09
CA ALA A 214 33.69 9.08 24.10
C ALA A 214 34.02 10.07 22.98
N LEU A 215 33.01 10.76 22.44
CA LEU A 215 33.17 11.79 21.42
C LEU A 215 33.97 12.98 21.93
N GLU A 216 33.71 13.46 23.14
CA GLU A 216 34.47 14.55 23.77
C GLU A 216 35.96 14.21 23.87
N LYS A 217 36.29 12.98 24.29
CA LYS A 217 37.69 12.51 24.33
C LYS A 217 38.32 12.46 22.95
N GLU A 218 37.56 12.04 21.94
CA GLU A 218 38.02 11.99 20.55
C GLU A 218 38.27 13.38 19.97
N VAL A 219 37.41 14.35 20.29
CA VAL A 219 37.56 15.77 19.94
C VAL A 219 38.81 16.35 20.60
N ALA A 220 38.97 16.18 21.91
CA ALA A 220 40.16 16.66 22.63
C ALA A 220 41.46 16.05 22.06
N GLY A 221 41.44 14.76 21.70
CA GLY A 221 42.58 14.11 21.05
C GLY A 221 42.87 14.62 19.63
N ARG A 222 41.84 15.03 18.88
CA ARG A 222 42.03 15.68 17.57
C ARG A 222 42.57 17.10 17.71
N GLU A 223 42.05 17.87 18.66
CA GLU A 223 42.50 19.24 18.93
C GLU A 223 43.97 19.25 19.40
N GLY A 224 44.37 18.31 20.26
CA GLY A 224 45.76 18.18 20.68
C GLY A 224 46.72 17.93 19.50
N ARG A 225 46.34 17.04 18.56
CA ARG A 225 47.13 16.81 17.34
C ARG A 225 47.16 18.02 16.41
N LEU A 226 46.06 18.77 16.32
CA LEU A 226 46.04 20.02 15.56
C LEU A 226 46.98 21.06 16.16
N GLU A 227 47.00 21.21 17.48
CA GLU A 227 47.88 22.17 18.15
C GLU A 227 49.36 21.74 18.07
N GLU A 228 49.65 20.43 18.13
CA GLU A 228 51.01 19.90 17.90
C GLU A 228 51.50 20.22 16.49
N LEU A 229 50.66 20.03 15.46
CA LEU A 229 50.98 20.40 14.08
C LEU A 229 51.11 21.91 13.87
N ARG A 230 50.40 22.71 14.67
CA ARG A 230 50.44 24.18 14.62
C ARG A 230 51.66 24.77 15.32
N SER A 231 52.08 24.17 16.43
CA SER A 231 53.19 24.65 17.27
C SER A 231 54.53 23.97 16.94
N GLY A 232 54.51 22.80 16.30
CA GLY A 232 55.69 22.13 15.78
C GLY A 232 56.36 22.91 14.66
N PRO A 233 57.69 22.79 14.49
CA PRO A 233 58.40 23.48 13.41
C PRO A 233 57.82 23.00 12.07
N SER A 234 57.51 23.96 11.19
CA SER A 234 56.99 23.61 9.87
C SER A 234 58.00 22.67 9.19
N ALA A 235 57.53 21.65 8.47
CA ALA A 235 58.42 20.77 7.70
C ALA A 235 59.42 21.55 6.81
N LYS A 236 59.06 22.78 6.41
CA LYS A 236 59.95 23.72 5.72
C LYS A 236 61.06 24.31 6.60
N GLU A 237 60.74 24.64 7.84
CA GLU A 237 61.66 25.24 8.82
C GLU A 237 62.72 24.22 9.27
N VAL A 238 62.33 22.96 9.45
CA VAL A 238 63.28 21.85 9.72
C VAL A 238 64.25 21.67 8.56
N VAL A 239 63.73 21.64 7.32
CA VAL A 239 64.54 21.50 6.10
C VAL A 239 65.46 22.71 5.88
N GLU A 240 65.02 23.94 6.19
CA GLU A 240 65.88 25.12 6.11
C GLU A 240 66.98 25.12 7.16
N LYS A 241 66.70 24.65 8.38
CA LYS A 241 67.69 24.55 9.44
C LYS A 241 68.77 23.52 9.11
N GLU A 242 68.37 22.38 8.54
CA GLU A 242 69.32 21.39 8.00
C GLU A 242 70.14 22.01 6.86
N ARG A 243 69.49 22.64 5.86
CA ARG A 243 70.17 23.29 4.73
C ARG A 243 71.10 24.44 5.14
N GLY A 244 70.83 25.13 6.25
CA GLY A 244 71.70 26.14 6.82
C GLY A 244 72.92 25.54 7.51
N CYS A 245 72.73 24.41 8.22
CA CYS A 245 73.82 23.66 8.84
C CYS A 245 74.79 23.09 7.80
N TRP A 246 74.27 22.55 6.68
CA TRP A 246 75.09 22.08 5.55
C TRP A 246 75.82 23.21 4.80
N ARG A 247 75.43 24.48 5.00
CA ARG A 247 76.04 25.65 4.34
C ARG A 247 77.14 26.31 5.18
N MET A 248 77.28 25.90 6.44
CA MET A 248 78.29 26.42 7.37
C MET A 248 79.46 25.45 7.63
N MET A 249 79.42 24.25 7.03
CA MET A 249 80.58 23.36 6.83
C MET A 249 81.20 23.62 5.47
#